data_AF-A0A4E9F5J3-F1
#
_entry.id   AF-A0A4E9F5J3-F1
#
_cell.length_a   1.000
_cell.length_b   1.000
_cell.length_c   1.000
_cell.angle_alpha   90.00
_cell.angle_beta   90.00
_cell.angle_gamma   90.00
#
_symmetry.space_group_name_H-M   'P 1'
#
loop_
_entity.id
_entity.type
_entity.pdbx_description
1 polymer ?
#
loop_
_entity_poly.entity_id
_entity_poly.type
_entity_poly.pdbx_seq_one_letter_code
_entity_poly.pdbx_strand_id
1 'polypeptide(L)'
;MATAAPPLGPNLGKRGINVANFCKDFNRATSNIKPGTPLPVRVTIKPDRTYDLEICTPTSMWLLMHAAGIRRGATCPREEISGMITVKHIYEIAKIKAADKCLLGVPLKLICEQLIKTAHTIGLKVVRGNLDPMEYRKFLEERKVVVDRELKRMEEEKAAKVLRTTPTQ
;
A
#
# COMPACT_ATOMS: atom_id res chain seq x y z
N MET A 1 7.96 3.46 -12.51
CA MET A 1 8.89 2.49 -13.13
C MET A 1 10.02 2.26 -12.14
N ALA A 2 10.56 1.05 -12.05
CA ALA A 2 11.67 0.77 -11.15
C ALA A 2 12.96 1.44 -11.66
N THR A 3 13.65 2.13 -10.76
CA THR A 3 14.92 2.81 -11.02
C THR A 3 15.95 2.31 -10.01
N ALA A 4 17.22 2.22 -10.40
CA ALA A 4 18.33 1.78 -9.56
C ALA A 4 18.68 2.75 -8.40
N ALA A 5 17.83 3.74 -8.13
CA ALA A 5 18.02 4.70 -7.06
C ALA A 5 18.04 4.01 -5.68
N PRO A 6 18.69 4.60 -4.66
CA PRO A 6 18.52 4.18 -3.27
C PRO A 6 17.02 4.17 -2.95
N PRO A 7 16.45 3.13 -2.33
CA PRO A 7 17.05 2.04 -1.55
C PRO A 7 17.33 0.73 -2.32
N LEU A 8 16.94 0.62 -3.60
CA LEU A 8 17.01 -0.64 -4.36
C LEU A 8 18.45 -0.99 -4.77
N GLY A 9 19.18 -0.02 -5.33
CA GLY A 9 20.56 -0.20 -5.80
C GLY A 9 21.50 -0.76 -4.73
N PRO A 10 21.63 -0.11 -3.55
CA PRO A 10 22.54 -0.57 -2.49
C PRO A 10 22.20 -1.95 -1.94
N ASN A 11 20.92 -2.28 -1.80
CA ASN A 11 20.50 -3.56 -1.21
C ASN A 11 20.73 -4.75 -2.15
N LEU A 12 20.45 -4.58 -3.44
CA LEU A 12 20.68 -5.62 -4.45
C LEU A 12 22.17 -5.76 -4.79
N GLY A 13 22.91 -4.64 -4.85
CA GLY A 13 24.35 -4.63 -5.08
C GLY A 13 25.14 -5.36 -3.99
N LYS A 14 24.78 -5.18 -2.72
CA LYS A 14 25.38 -5.95 -1.59
C LYS A 14 25.24 -7.46 -1.73
N ARG A 15 24.24 -7.93 -2.47
CA ARG A 15 23.96 -9.35 -2.70
C ARG A 15 24.51 -9.86 -4.04
N GLY A 16 25.26 -9.03 -4.78
CA GLY A 16 25.90 -9.42 -6.04
C GLY A 16 24.94 -9.56 -7.23
N ILE A 17 23.75 -8.97 -7.16
CA ILE A 17 22.74 -9.00 -8.23
C ILE A 17 22.98 -7.83 -9.19
N ASN A 18 22.86 -8.09 -10.49
CA ASN A 18 22.87 -7.03 -11.50
C ASN A 18 21.57 -6.21 -11.44
N VAL A 19 21.65 -5.01 -10.86
CA VAL A 19 20.52 -4.09 -10.63
C VAL A 19 19.85 -3.66 -11.95
N ALA A 20 20.62 -3.46 -13.01
CA ALA A 20 20.08 -3.02 -14.30
C ALA A 20 19.20 -4.11 -14.94
N ASN A 21 19.63 -5.37 -14.86
CA ASN A 21 18.85 -6.50 -15.35
C ASN A 21 17.57 -6.70 -14.53
N PHE A 22 17.68 -6.59 -13.20
CA PHE A 22 16.53 -6.66 -12.31
C PHE A 22 15.46 -5.60 -12.66
N CYS A 23 15.86 -4.35 -12.84
CA CYS A 23 14.93 -3.27 -13.20
C CYS A 23 14.23 -3.54 -14.54
N LYS A 24 14.94 -4.08 -15.54
CA LYS A 24 14.36 -4.46 -16.84
C LYS A 24 13.35 -5.59 -16.70
N ASP A 25 13.70 -6.65 -15.98
CA ASP A 25 12.83 -7.80 -15.78
C ASP A 25 11.57 -7.43 -14.98
N PHE A 26 11.74 -6.63 -13.92
CA PHE A 26 10.62 -6.12 -13.15
C PHE A 26 9.69 -5.26 -14.01
N ASN A 27 10.22 -4.27 -14.74
CA ASN A 27 9.39 -3.39 -15.57
C ASN A 27 8.68 -4.17 -16.70
N ARG A 28 9.31 -5.21 -17.27
CA ARG A 28 8.69 -6.10 -18.25
C ARG A 28 7.51 -6.87 -17.64
N ALA A 29 7.72 -7.47 -16.47
CA ALA A 29 6.69 -8.24 -15.77
C ALA A 29 5.53 -7.36 -15.26
N THR A 30 5.78 -6.10 -14.89
CA THR A 30 4.76 -5.18 -14.40
C THR A 30 4.14 -4.28 -15.48
N SER A 31 4.47 -4.48 -16.75
CA SER A 31 3.99 -3.64 -17.86
C SER A 31 2.46 -3.56 -17.96
N ASN A 32 1.76 -4.63 -17.55
CA ASN A 32 0.30 -4.72 -17.56
C ASN A 32 -0.37 -4.09 -16.32
N ILE A 33 0.41 -3.68 -15.32
CA ILE A 33 -0.11 -3.16 -14.04
C ILE A 33 -0.02 -1.64 -14.05
N LYS A 34 -1.05 -0.97 -13.50
CA LYS A 34 -1.08 0.49 -13.44
C LYS A 34 0.17 1.06 -12.75
N PRO A 35 0.87 2.03 -13.37
CA PRO A 35 2.04 2.64 -12.77
C PRO A 35 1.67 3.34 -11.46
N GLY A 36 2.52 3.20 -10.44
CA GLY A 36 2.29 3.74 -9.10
C GLY A 36 1.58 2.80 -8.13
N THR A 37 1.24 1.58 -8.57
CA THR A 37 0.76 0.52 -7.68
C THR A 37 1.94 -0.10 -6.92
N PRO A 38 1.94 -0.09 -5.57
CA PRO A 38 3.00 -0.71 -4.77
C PRO A 38 2.84 -2.23 -4.80
N LEU A 39 3.77 -2.89 -5.48
CA LEU A 39 3.83 -4.35 -5.60
C LEU A 39 4.93 -4.89 -4.68
N PRO A 40 4.61 -5.77 -3.72
CA PRO A 40 5.61 -6.50 -2.98
C PRO A 40 6.30 -7.52 -3.89
N VAL A 41 7.63 -7.56 -3.82
CA VAL A 41 8.47 -8.43 -4.65
C VAL A 41 9.31 -9.30 -3.75
N ARG A 42 9.34 -10.61 -4.03
CA ARG A 42 10.25 -11.55 -3.41
C ARG A 42 11.34 -11.92 -4.42
N VAL A 43 12.58 -11.81 -3.98
CA VAL A 43 13.75 -12.13 -4.80
C VAL A 43 14.49 -13.27 -4.11
N THR A 44 14.48 -14.44 -4.74
CA THR A 44 15.21 -15.62 -4.27
C THR A 44 16.53 -15.68 -5.01
N ILE A 45 17.65 -15.71 -4.29
CA ILE A 45 18.99 -15.66 -4.86
C ILE A 45 19.59 -17.06 -4.81
N LYS A 46 20.05 -17.54 -5.96
CA LYS A 46 20.71 -18.83 -6.10
C LYS A 46 22.23 -18.69 -5.92
N PRO A 47 22.95 -19.79 -5.61
CA PRO A 47 24.40 -19.76 -5.38
C PRO A 47 25.21 -19.33 -6.62
N ASP A 48 24.66 -19.49 -7.81
CA ASP A 48 25.23 -19.04 -9.09
C ASP A 48 25.02 -17.53 -9.36
N ARG A 49 24.49 -16.78 -8.37
CA ARG A 49 24.13 -15.36 -8.47
C ARG A 49 22.98 -15.05 -9.43
N THR A 50 22.27 -16.08 -9.90
CA THR A 50 20.99 -15.88 -10.58
C THR A 50 19.88 -15.61 -9.56
N TYR A 51 18.78 -15.02 -10.00
CA TYR A 51 17.65 -14.71 -9.14
C TYR A 51 16.33 -15.16 -9.75
N ASP A 52 15.43 -15.64 -8.90
CA ASP A 52 14.02 -15.81 -9.23
C ASP A 52 13.24 -14.61 -8.71
N LEU A 53 12.47 -14.00 -9.60
CA LEU A 53 11.62 -12.85 -9.32
C LEU A 53 10.17 -13.32 -9.14
N GLU A 54 9.62 -13.17 -7.93
CA GLU A 54 8.21 -13.40 -7.66
C GLU A 54 7.53 -12.07 -7.32
N ILE A 55 6.58 -11.67 -8.16
CA ILE A 55 5.78 -10.46 -7.95
C ILE A 55 4.45 -10.89 -7.34
N CYS A 56 4.16 -10.38 -6.15
CA CYS A 56 2.88 -10.59 -5.49
C CYS A 56 1.88 -9.50 -5.90
N THR A 57 0.61 -9.74 -5.62
CA THR A 57 -0.45 -8.74 -5.78
C THR A 57 -0.20 -7.51 -4.90
N PRO A 58 -0.82 -6.36 -5.24
CA PRO A 58 -0.63 -5.12 -4.49
C PRO A 58 -0.89 -5.28 -2.99
N THR A 59 -0.29 -4.41 -2.20
CA THR A 59 -0.43 -4.48 -0.73
C THR A 59 -1.90 -4.37 -0.32
N SER A 60 -2.29 -5.13 0.72
CA SER A 60 -3.67 -5.11 1.23
C SER A 60 -4.11 -3.69 1.60
N MET A 61 -3.20 -2.91 2.21
CA MET A 61 -3.44 -1.51 2.55
C MET A 61 -3.80 -0.68 1.32
N TRP A 62 -3.02 -0.80 0.24
CA TRP A 62 -3.29 -0.05 -0.99
C TRP A 62 -4.62 -0.47 -1.63
N LEU A 63 -4.93 -1.77 -1.68
CA LEU A 63 -6.20 -2.27 -2.23
C LEU A 63 -7.41 -1.76 -1.43
N LEU A 64 -7.32 -1.79 -0.10
CA LEU A 64 -8.38 -1.29 0.78
C LEU A 64 -8.58 0.23 0.64
N MET A 65 -7.49 0.98 0.57
CA MET A 65 -7.53 2.44 0.38
C MET A 65 -8.11 2.82 -0.97
N HIS A 66 -7.73 2.11 -2.05
CA HIS A 66 -8.31 2.32 -3.38
C HIS A 66 -9.80 1.96 -3.42
N ALA A 67 -10.21 0.86 -2.79
CA ALA A 67 -11.62 0.49 -2.70
C ALA A 67 -12.45 1.50 -1.89
N ALA A 68 -11.84 2.16 -0.90
CA ALA A 68 -12.46 3.25 -0.16
C ALA A 68 -12.35 4.62 -0.87
N GLY A 69 -11.54 4.75 -1.93
CA GLY A 69 -11.30 6.04 -2.59
C GLY A 69 -10.48 7.03 -1.75
N ILE A 70 -9.70 6.55 -0.78
CA ILE A 70 -8.88 7.38 0.11
C ILE A 70 -7.40 7.29 -0.26
N ARG A 71 -6.67 8.39 -0.09
CA ARG A 71 -5.21 8.45 -0.38
C ARG A 71 -4.35 8.27 0.86
N ARG A 72 -4.91 8.51 2.05
CA ARG A 72 -4.23 8.44 3.35
C ARG A 72 -5.17 7.78 4.36
N GLY A 73 -4.61 6.93 5.23
CA GLY A 73 -5.33 6.37 6.37
C GLY A 73 -5.41 7.34 7.56
N ALA A 74 -6.04 6.89 8.64
CA ALA A 74 -6.22 7.70 9.84
C ALA A 74 -4.89 7.92 10.53
N THR A 75 -4.65 9.13 11.02
CA THR A 75 -3.51 9.39 11.91
C THR A 75 -3.74 8.67 13.25
N CYS A 76 -4.98 8.68 13.75
CA CYS A 76 -5.41 7.98 14.96
C CYS A 76 -6.60 7.06 14.65
N PRO A 77 -6.38 5.78 14.28
CA PRO A 77 -7.45 4.87 13.81
C PRO A 77 -8.51 4.51 14.86
N ARG A 78 -8.26 4.81 16.14
CA ARG A 78 -9.23 4.63 17.24
C ARG A 78 -10.22 5.78 17.36
N GLU A 79 -9.82 6.98 16.94
CA GLU A 79 -10.59 8.23 17.12
C GLU A 79 -11.21 8.69 15.80
N GLU A 80 -10.52 8.46 14.69
CA GLU A 80 -10.92 8.93 13.38
C GLU A 80 -11.23 7.78 12.42
N ILE A 81 -12.35 7.93 11.70
CA ILE A 81 -12.70 7.08 10.58
C ILE A 81 -12.23 7.77 9.30
N SER A 82 -11.35 7.10 8.54
CA SER A 82 -10.82 7.64 7.28
C SER A 82 -11.65 7.28 6.07
N GLY A 83 -12.43 6.20 6.12
CA GLY A 83 -13.22 5.74 4.99
C GLY A 83 -14.16 4.60 5.38
N MET A 84 -15.06 4.25 4.48
CA MET A 84 -15.99 3.14 4.66
C MET A 84 -15.85 2.14 3.53
N ILE A 85 -15.91 0.85 3.87
CA ILE A 85 -15.86 -0.24 2.89
C ILE A 85 -16.94 -1.26 3.20
N THR A 86 -17.48 -1.89 2.15
CA THR A 86 -18.48 -2.95 2.30
C THR A 86 -17.80 -4.32 2.38
N VAL A 87 -18.51 -5.30 2.95
CA VAL A 87 -18.04 -6.70 2.96
C VAL A 87 -17.86 -7.24 1.54
N LYS A 88 -18.64 -6.77 0.57
CA LYS A 88 -18.49 -7.14 -0.86
C LYS A 88 -17.12 -6.73 -1.40
N HIS A 89 -16.67 -5.51 -1.10
CA HIS A 89 -15.34 -5.05 -1.50
C HIS A 89 -14.22 -5.90 -0.88
N ILE A 90 -14.37 -6.26 0.40
CA ILE A 90 -13.39 -7.11 1.09
C ILE A 90 -13.30 -8.48 0.42
N TYR A 91 -14.43 -9.07 0.02
CA TYR A 91 -14.46 -10.36 -0.64
C TYR A 91 -13.76 -10.33 -2.01
N GLU A 92 -14.00 -9.30 -2.81
CA GLU A 92 -13.30 -9.13 -4.10
C GLU A 92 -11.80 -8.92 -3.93
N ILE A 93 -11.38 -8.14 -2.93
CA ILE A 93 -9.96 -7.97 -2.58
C ILE A 93 -9.35 -9.31 -2.12
N ALA A 94 -10.09 -10.09 -1.34
CA ALA A 94 -9.65 -11.40 -0.88
C ALA A 94 -9.42 -12.38 -2.03
N LYS A 95 -10.28 -12.38 -3.06
CA LYS A 95 -10.09 -13.20 -4.27
C LYS A 95 -8.82 -12.83 -5.01
N ILE A 96 -8.58 -11.53 -5.21
CA ILE A 96 -7.35 -11.05 -5.85
C ILE A 96 -6.15 -11.54 -5.05
N LYS A 97 -6.18 -11.37 -3.73
CA LYS A 97 -5.06 -11.71 -2.87
C LYS A 97 -4.83 -13.22 -2.72
N ALA A 98 -5.88 -14.03 -2.82
CA ALA A 98 -5.78 -15.49 -2.76
C ALA A 98 -4.97 -16.08 -3.93
N ALA A 99 -4.77 -15.32 -5.02
CA ALA A 99 -3.89 -15.72 -6.12
C ALA A 99 -2.39 -15.63 -5.76
N ASP A 100 -2.03 -14.97 -4.66
CA ASP A 100 -0.64 -14.89 -4.20
C ASP A 100 -0.13 -16.29 -3.81
N LYS A 101 1.08 -16.65 -4.26
CA LYS A 101 1.73 -17.92 -3.89
C LYS A 101 1.79 -18.17 -2.38
N CYS A 102 1.93 -17.11 -1.58
CA CYS A 102 2.00 -17.18 -0.12
C CYS A 102 0.67 -17.53 0.55
N LEU A 103 -0.45 -17.42 -0.16
CA LEU A 103 -1.81 -17.63 0.37
C LEU A 103 -2.48 -18.86 -0.27
N LEU A 104 -1.75 -19.64 -1.06
CA LEU A 104 -2.24 -20.89 -1.63
C LEU A 104 -2.65 -21.85 -0.51
N GLY A 105 -3.86 -22.40 -0.62
CA GLY A 105 -4.43 -23.32 0.37
C GLY A 105 -5.04 -22.65 1.60
N VAL A 106 -4.99 -21.33 1.74
CA VAL A 106 -5.67 -20.62 2.83
C VAL A 106 -7.14 -20.40 2.47
N PRO A 107 -8.10 -20.76 3.33
CA PRO A 107 -9.51 -20.53 3.05
C PRO A 107 -9.82 -19.04 2.96
N LEU A 108 -10.65 -18.64 1.98
CA LEU A 108 -11.00 -17.24 1.73
C LEU A 108 -11.55 -16.52 2.98
N LYS A 109 -12.23 -17.25 3.87
CA LYS A 109 -12.75 -16.70 5.13
C LYS A 109 -11.63 -16.09 5.99
N LEU A 110 -10.51 -16.80 6.17
CA LEU A 110 -9.38 -16.31 6.96
C LEU A 110 -8.72 -15.08 6.31
N ILE A 111 -8.62 -15.07 4.97
CA ILE A 111 -8.11 -13.92 4.23
C ILE A 111 -9.02 -12.70 4.44
N CYS A 112 -10.34 -12.89 4.39
CA CYS A 112 -11.31 -11.81 4.67
C CYS A 112 -11.17 -11.28 6.11
N GLU A 113 -11.04 -12.16 7.10
CA GLU A 113 -10.84 -11.75 8.50
C GLU A 113 -9.54 -10.95 8.69
N GLN A 114 -8.46 -11.33 8.03
CA GLN A 114 -7.20 -10.58 8.05
C GLN A 114 -7.33 -9.20 7.38
N LEU A 115 -8.06 -9.13 6.26
CA LEU A 115 -8.33 -7.86 5.58
C LEU A 115 -9.20 -6.93 6.43
N ILE A 116 -10.21 -7.46 7.13
CA ILE A 116 -11.03 -6.69 8.08
C ILE A 116 -10.14 -6.09 9.19
N LYS A 117 -9.26 -6.89 9.80
CA LYS A 117 -8.32 -6.39 10.82
C LYS A 117 -7.43 -5.28 10.28
N THR A 118 -6.91 -5.45 9.06
CA THR A 118 -6.07 -4.46 8.40
C THR A 118 -6.85 -3.18 8.10
N ALA A 119 -8.11 -3.28 7.69
CA ALA A 119 -9.00 -2.15 7.47
C ALA A 119 -9.16 -1.32 8.76
N HIS A 120 -9.36 -1.98 9.91
CA HIS A 120 -9.43 -1.29 11.21
C HIS A 120 -8.13 -0.58 11.59
N THR A 121 -6.96 -1.17 11.31
CA THR A 121 -5.67 -0.51 11.56
C THR A 121 -5.47 0.75 10.72
N ILE A 122 -6.06 0.81 9.51
CA ILE A 122 -6.02 2.00 8.64
C ILE A 122 -7.06 3.05 9.08
N GLY A 123 -8.01 2.69 9.95
CA GLY A 123 -9.15 3.53 10.33
C GLY A 123 -10.32 3.45 9.34
N LEU A 124 -10.46 2.34 8.62
CA LEU A 124 -11.63 2.09 7.76
C LEU A 124 -12.75 1.42 8.56
N LYS A 125 -13.98 1.88 8.37
CA LYS A 125 -15.18 1.26 8.93
C LYS A 125 -15.75 0.24 7.94
N VAL A 126 -15.86 -1.01 8.38
CA VAL A 126 -16.47 -2.09 7.59
C VAL A 126 -17.98 -2.09 7.80
N VAL A 127 -18.73 -1.89 6.72
CA VAL A 127 -20.20 -1.84 6.71
C VAL A 127 -20.74 -3.17 6.15
N ARG A 128 -21.68 -3.79 6.85
CA ARG A 128 -22.33 -5.05 6.44
C ARG A 128 -23.44 -4.84 5.41
N GLY A 129 -24.07 -3.67 5.41
CA GLY A 129 -25.14 -3.29 4.48
C GLY A 129 -24.64 -2.61 3.20
N ASN A 130 -25.58 -2.14 2.39
CA ASN A 130 -25.27 -1.25 1.26
C ASN A 130 -24.92 0.14 1.80
N LEU A 131 -23.91 0.76 1.20
CA LEU A 131 -23.50 2.12 1.50
C LEU A 131 -24.17 3.06 0.50
N ASP A 132 -24.85 4.11 0.98
CA ASP A 132 -25.46 5.08 0.07
C ASP A 132 -24.38 5.94 -0.61
N PRO A 133 -24.39 6.05 -1.95
CA PRO A 133 -23.36 6.81 -2.65
C PRO A 133 -23.36 8.31 -2.34
N MET A 134 -24.52 8.89 -2.01
CA MET A 134 -24.64 10.34 -1.78
C MET A 134 -24.07 10.70 -0.40
N GLU A 135 -24.41 9.92 0.61
CA GLU A 135 -23.82 10.05 1.96
C GLU A 135 -22.31 9.88 1.92
N TYR A 136 -21.82 8.90 1.16
CA TYR A 136 -20.39 8.64 1.09
C TYR A 136 -19.61 9.77 0.41
N ARG A 137 -20.18 10.39 -0.62
CA ARG A 137 -19.57 11.56 -1.27
C ARG A 137 -19.43 12.73 -0.31
N LYS A 138 -20.50 13.02 0.46
CA LYS A 138 -20.47 14.07 1.48
C LYS A 138 -19.40 13.80 2.54
N PHE A 139 -19.31 12.56 3.01
CA PHE A 139 -18.28 12.13 3.96
C PHE A 139 -16.85 12.35 3.42
N LEU A 140 -16.60 12.01 2.15
CA LEU A 140 -15.28 12.21 1.54
C LEU A 140 -14.92 13.69 1.40
N GLU A 141 -15.88 14.56 1.12
CA GLU A 141 -15.67 16.00 1.02
C GLU A 141 -15.34 16.63 2.38
N GLU A 142 -16.08 16.26 3.43
CA GLU A 142 -15.79 16.66 4.81
C GLU A 142 -14.40 16.18 5.25
N ARG A 143 -14.05 14.92 4.95
CA ARG A 143 -12.75 14.36 5.30
C ARG A 143 -11.61 15.05 4.55
N LYS A 144 -11.81 15.47 3.30
CA LYS A 144 -10.78 16.18 2.52
C LYS A 144 -10.28 17.43 3.23
N VAL A 145 -11.21 18.21 3.82
CA VAL A 145 -10.87 19.42 4.60
C VAL A 145 -10.02 19.08 5.83
N VAL A 146 -10.34 17.97 6.51
CA VAL A 146 -9.57 17.53 7.69
C VAL A 146 -8.17 17.05 7.27
N VAL A 147 -8.07 16.25 6.21
CA VAL A 147 -6.77 15.76 5.68
C VAL A 147 -5.88 16.91 5.26
N ASP A 148 -6.42 17.93 4.58
CA ASP A 148 -5.66 19.11 4.14
C ASP A 148 -5.11 19.90 5.34
N ARG A 149 -5.89 19.98 6.43
CA ARG A 149 -5.43 20.60 7.70
C ARG A 149 -4.32 19.77 8.36
N GLU A 150 -4.48 18.45 8.42
CA GLU A 150 -3.46 17.54 8.96
C GLU A 150 -2.16 17.58 8.15
N LEU A 151 -2.25 17.72 6.82
CA LEU A 151 -1.09 17.78 5.94
C LEU A 151 -0.29 19.06 6.21
N LYS A 152 -0.96 20.22 6.25
CA LYS A 152 -0.32 21.51 6.56
C LYS A 152 0.42 21.46 7.89
N ARG A 153 -0.21 20.93 8.94
CA ARG A 153 0.42 20.76 10.25
C ARG A 153 1.66 19.86 10.19
N MET A 154 1.60 18.75 9.46
CA MET A 154 2.77 17.88 9.30
C MET A 154 3.89 18.53 8.48
N GLU A 155 3.56 19.38 7.51
CA GLU A 155 4.55 20.13 6.72
C GLU A 155 5.25 21.18 7.57
N GLU A 156 4.50 21.91 8.40
CA GLU A 156 5.04 22.86 9.37
C GLU A 156 5.96 22.16 10.39
N GLU A 157 5.54 21.01 10.94
CA GLU A 157 6.35 20.21 11.86
C GLU A 157 7.62 19.67 11.19
N LYS A 158 7.53 19.23 9.92
CA LYS A 158 8.70 18.80 9.14
C LYS A 158 9.65 19.97 8.89
N ALA A 159 9.13 21.14 8.50
CA ALA A 159 9.93 22.34 8.28
C ALA A 159 10.66 22.77 9.57
N ALA A 160 9.96 22.76 10.71
CA ALA A 160 10.53 23.07 12.01
C ALA A 160 11.64 22.08 12.42
N LYS A 161 11.50 20.78 12.12
CA LYS A 161 12.55 19.78 12.37
C LYS A 161 13.78 20.00 11.48
N VAL A 162 13.59 20.31 10.20
CA VAL A 162 14.70 20.55 9.26
C VAL A 162 15.55 21.74 9.72
N LEU A 163 14.90 22.85 10.13
CA LEU A 163 15.56 24.04 10.68
C LEU A 163 16.40 23.75 11.93
N ARG A 164 16.02 22.75 12.74
CA ARG A 164 16.78 22.33 13.93
C ARG A 164 17.99 21.46 13.59
N THR A 165 17.97 20.77 12.44
CA THR A 165 19.01 19.80 12.05
C THR A 165 20.02 20.34 11.05
N THR A 166 19.79 21.52 10.47
CA THR A 166 20.78 22.21 9.64
C THR A 166 21.91 22.72 10.54
N PRO A 167 23.14 22.18 10.44
CA PRO A 167 24.28 22.78 11.13
C PRO A 167 24.50 24.18 10.56
N THR A 168 24.43 25.20 11.42
CA THR A 168 24.89 26.54 11.11
C THR A 168 26.33 26.43 10.61
N GLN A 169 26.59 26.85 9.38
CA GLN A 169 27.96 26.90 8.83
C GLN A 169 28.82 27.88 9.62
#